data_AF-E1LN29-F1
#
_entry.id   AF-E1LN29-F1
#
_cell.length_a   1.000
_cell.length_b   1.000
_cell.length_c   1.000
_cell.angle_alpha   90.00
_cell.angle_beta   90.00
_cell.angle_gamma   90.00
#
_symmetry.space_group_name_H-M   'P 1'
#
loop_
_entity.id
_entity.type
_entity.pdbx_description
1 polymer ?
#
loop_
_entity_poly.entity_id
_entity_poly.type
_entity_poly.pdbx_seq_one_letter_code
_entity_poly.pdbx_strand_id
1 'polypeptide(L)'
;MNIKALIKKYEAVECVVGIVSGKTILKTVLKDLKQLDEPETGHADEAPRYLKNILARLRELPDHDREVWLKAIMSEFKQDFSHAKWREGYEQGKLEGMVEREKVKVKQFVADWYEENKDSFEFNVWDWIAFRDEAKKIENREFNNWINDSRENPIQILVNMHQFGYEIEKEKQYLVKIKATKHYLVKDGNGKIFFSLAFKGYFTKKELEEAGFGWVFDCPGIEIEEVEV
;
A
#
# COMPACT_ATOMS: atom_id res chain seq x y z
N MET A 1 -39.69 -3.00 14.88
CA MET A 1 -40.96 -2.28 14.59
C MET A 1 -40.63 -0.83 14.19
N ASN A 2 -41.35 -0.17 13.27
CA ASN A 2 -41.03 1.20 12.83
C ASN A 2 -41.51 2.25 13.83
N ILE A 3 -40.59 3.09 14.33
CA ILE A 3 -40.87 4.12 15.35
C ILE A 3 -41.99 5.08 14.90
N LYS A 4 -42.02 5.50 13.63
CA LYS A 4 -43.09 6.40 13.11
C LYS A 4 -44.47 5.76 13.15
N ALA A 5 -44.56 4.43 13.00
CA ALA A 5 -45.82 3.71 13.07
C ALA A 5 -46.32 3.57 14.52
N LEU A 6 -45.43 3.40 15.50
CA LEU A 6 -45.81 3.43 16.92
C LEU A 6 -46.30 4.80 17.36
N ILE A 7 -45.60 5.87 16.95
CA ILE A 7 -45.99 7.24 17.30
C ILE A 7 -47.42 7.50 16.85
N LYS A 8 -47.72 7.23 15.57
CA LYS A 8 -49.07 7.37 15.01
C LYS A 8 -50.10 6.48 15.70
N LYS A 9 -49.71 5.27 16.12
CA LYS A 9 -50.58 4.35 16.89
C LYS A 9 -50.95 4.93 18.25
N TYR A 10 -50.01 5.56 18.95
CA TYR A 10 -50.27 6.10 20.29
C TYR A 10 -50.94 7.47 20.28
N GLU A 11 -50.65 8.33 19.30
CA GLU A 11 -51.42 9.56 19.06
C GLU A 11 -52.92 9.24 18.85
N ALA A 12 -53.23 8.14 18.15
CA ALA A 12 -54.62 7.70 17.97
C ALA A 12 -55.26 7.15 19.25
N VAL A 13 -54.48 6.61 20.18
CA VAL A 13 -54.94 6.05 21.46
C VAL A 13 -55.22 7.15 22.49
N GLU A 14 -54.52 8.29 22.41
CA GLU A 14 -54.75 9.47 23.25
C GLU A 14 -56.18 10.02 23.13
N CYS A 15 -56.83 9.81 21.97
CA CYS A 15 -58.23 10.18 21.75
C CYS A 15 -59.27 9.26 22.44
N VAL A 16 -58.89 8.13 23.05
CA VAL A 16 -59.82 7.08 23.54
C VAL A 16 -59.75 6.89 25.08
N VAL A 17 -58.99 7.73 25.78
CA VAL A 17 -58.60 7.54 27.19
C VAL A 17 -59.77 7.58 28.19
N GLY A 18 -60.97 7.98 27.78
CA GLY A 18 -62.17 7.98 28.64
C GLY A 18 -62.80 6.61 28.92
N ILE A 19 -62.48 5.55 28.16
CA ILE A 19 -63.21 4.26 28.21
C ILE A 19 -62.35 3.09 28.69
N VAL A 20 -61.02 3.17 28.58
CA VAL A 20 -60.11 2.05 28.84
C VAL A 20 -59.27 2.30 30.09
N SER A 21 -59.21 1.34 31.01
CA SER A 21 -58.40 1.49 32.24
C SER A 21 -56.93 1.74 31.91
N GLY A 22 -56.32 2.75 32.53
CA GLY A 22 -54.91 3.13 32.26
C GLY A 22 -53.91 1.98 32.45
N LYS A 23 -54.25 0.99 33.30
CA LYS A 23 -53.44 -0.21 33.52
C LYS A 23 -53.35 -1.11 32.28
N THR A 24 -54.37 -1.12 31.43
CA THR A 24 -54.39 -1.89 30.18
C THR A 24 -53.55 -1.21 29.10
N ILE A 25 -53.61 0.11 29.04
CA ILE A 25 -52.78 0.92 28.12
C ILE A 25 -51.31 0.75 28.48
N LEU A 26 -50.97 0.86 29.77
CA LEU A 26 -49.58 0.73 30.24
C LEU A 26 -48.97 -0.65 29.91
N LYS A 27 -49.75 -1.73 30.01
CA LYS A 27 -49.30 -3.09 29.61
C LYS A 27 -49.02 -3.19 28.11
N THR A 28 -49.85 -2.57 27.28
CA THR A 28 -49.67 -2.56 25.82
C THR A 28 -48.44 -1.74 25.43
N VAL A 29 -48.27 -0.56 26.05
CA VAL A 29 -47.09 0.29 25.87
C VAL A 29 -45.82 -0.46 26.28
N LEU A 30 -45.80 -1.08 27.46
CA LEU A 30 -44.66 -1.87 27.93
C LEU A 30 -44.35 -3.06 27.01
N LYS A 31 -45.36 -3.72 26.44
CA LYS A 31 -45.17 -4.82 25.50
C LYS A 31 -44.53 -4.34 24.20
N ASP A 32 -45.00 -3.22 23.65
CA ASP A 32 -44.48 -2.66 22.41
C ASP A 32 -43.08 -2.04 22.61
N LEU A 33 -42.82 -1.44 23.78
CA LEU A 33 -41.49 -0.96 24.18
C LEU A 33 -40.52 -2.11 24.39
N LYS A 34 -40.92 -3.23 24.98
CA LYS A 34 -40.12 -4.47 25.06
C LYS A 34 -39.91 -5.18 23.72
N GLN A 35 -40.61 -4.75 22.67
CA GLN A 35 -40.35 -5.19 21.29
C GLN A 35 -39.47 -4.17 20.54
N LEU A 36 -39.27 -2.98 21.11
CA LEU A 36 -38.30 -1.98 20.65
C LEU A 36 -36.95 -2.14 21.38
N ASP A 37 -37.00 -2.52 22.65
CA ASP A 37 -35.87 -2.90 23.49
C ASP A 37 -35.65 -4.41 23.31
N GLU A 38 -34.62 -4.78 22.55
CA GLU A 38 -34.37 -6.16 22.13
C GLU A 38 -33.66 -6.96 23.23
N PRO A 39 -33.80 -8.31 23.23
CA PRO A 39 -33.31 -9.13 24.33
C PRO A 39 -31.80 -8.95 24.53
N GLU A 40 -31.40 -8.70 25.79
CA GLU A 40 -30.00 -8.73 26.23
C GLU A 40 -29.40 -10.10 25.92
N THR A 41 -28.71 -10.20 24.78
CA THR A 41 -27.94 -11.39 24.39
C THR A 41 -26.60 -10.90 23.88
N GLY A 42 -25.53 -11.43 24.48
CA GLY A 42 -24.23 -10.76 24.58
C GLY A 42 -23.50 -10.42 23.27
N HIS A 43 -22.44 -9.64 23.45
CA HIS A 43 -21.62 -8.93 22.44
C HIS A 43 -21.19 -9.71 21.17
N ALA A 44 -21.22 -11.04 21.16
CA ALA A 44 -20.85 -11.84 19.98
C ALA A 44 -21.91 -11.80 18.87
N ASP A 45 -23.19 -11.67 19.21
CA ASP A 45 -24.30 -11.67 18.24
C ASP A 45 -24.67 -10.24 17.76
N GLU A 46 -24.11 -9.20 18.39
CA GLU A 46 -24.35 -7.80 18.02
C GLU A 46 -23.47 -7.31 16.84
N ALA A 47 -22.26 -7.85 16.69
CA ALA A 47 -21.31 -7.39 15.66
C ALA A 47 -21.85 -7.46 14.22
N PRO A 48 -22.56 -8.53 13.81
CA PRO A 48 -23.20 -8.57 12.48
C PRO A 48 -24.32 -7.54 12.32
N ARG A 49 -24.89 -7.05 13.43
CA ARG A 49 -26.07 -6.20 13.45
C ARG A 49 -25.74 -4.71 13.37
N TYR A 50 -24.72 -4.26 14.12
CA TYR A 50 -24.20 -2.89 13.96
C TYR A 50 -23.66 -2.67 12.56
N LEU A 51 -22.97 -3.67 11.99
CA LEU A 51 -22.50 -3.63 10.61
C LEU A 51 -23.66 -3.46 9.62
N LYS A 52 -24.75 -4.22 9.78
CA LYS A 52 -25.95 -4.09 8.93
C LYS A 52 -26.58 -2.70 9.01
N ASN A 53 -26.63 -2.11 10.21
CA ASN A 53 -27.18 -0.77 10.40
C ASN A 53 -26.30 0.32 9.77
N ILE A 54 -24.97 0.21 9.89
CA ILE A 54 -24.02 1.12 9.25
C ILE A 54 -24.14 1.02 7.73
N LEU A 55 -24.18 -0.20 7.18
CA LEU A 55 -24.34 -0.44 5.74
C LEU A 55 -25.66 0.13 5.19
N ALA A 56 -26.76 0.00 5.94
CA ALA A 56 -28.04 0.57 5.55
C ALA A 56 -27.95 2.11 5.43
N ARG A 57 -27.35 2.77 6.42
CA ARG A 57 -27.17 4.23 6.43
C ARG A 57 -26.24 4.71 5.31
N LEU A 58 -25.16 3.99 5.02
CA LEU A 58 -24.25 4.32 3.92
C LEU A 58 -24.91 4.21 2.53
N ARG A 59 -25.87 3.30 2.36
CA ARG A 59 -26.64 3.15 1.11
C ARG A 59 -27.67 4.25 0.90
N GLU A 60 -28.11 4.90 1.97
CA GLU A 60 -29.03 6.05 1.90
C GLU A 60 -28.31 7.36 1.50
N LEU A 61 -26.97 7.40 1.54
CA LEU A 61 -26.19 8.56 1.13
C LEU A 61 -26.03 8.66 -0.41
N PRO A 62 -25.92 9.88 -0.96
CA PRO A 62 -25.49 10.11 -2.33
C PRO A 62 -24.14 9.43 -2.63
N ASP A 63 -23.92 9.00 -3.88
CA ASP A 63 -22.75 8.17 -4.21
C ASP A 63 -21.41 8.85 -3.89
N HIS A 64 -21.30 10.17 -4.10
CA HIS A 64 -20.10 10.93 -3.73
C HIS A 64 -19.86 10.94 -2.21
N ASP A 65 -20.92 11.06 -1.41
CA ASP A 65 -20.84 11.06 0.05
C ASP A 65 -20.52 9.66 0.59
N ARG A 66 -21.00 8.61 -0.07
CA ARG A 66 -20.69 7.22 0.31
C ARG A 66 -19.20 6.93 0.24
N GLU A 67 -18.53 7.38 -0.82
CA GLU A 67 -17.08 7.17 -0.98
C GLU A 67 -16.27 7.93 0.08
N VAL A 68 -16.63 9.18 0.36
CA VAL A 68 -15.98 10.01 1.39
C VAL A 68 -16.15 9.38 2.78
N TRP A 69 -17.35 8.91 3.12
CA TRP A 69 -17.62 8.26 4.39
C TRP A 69 -16.94 6.89 4.53
N LEU A 70 -16.85 6.10 3.45
CA LEU A 70 -16.10 4.85 3.46
C LEU A 70 -14.60 5.10 3.71
N LYS A 71 -14.01 6.13 3.08
CA LYS A 71 -12.61 6.52 3.34
C LYS A 71 -12.40 6.96 4.78
N ALA A 72 -13.32 7.75 5.34
CA ALA A 72 -13.25 8.19 6.74
C ALA A 72 -13.31 7.01 7.71
N ILE A 73 -14.29 6.10 7.54
CA ILE A 73 -14.42 4.89 8.37
C ILE A 73 -13.15 4.03 8.28
N MET A 74 -12.65 3.77 7.06
CA MET A 74 -11.42 2.99 6.88
C MET A 74 -10.19 3.66 7.49
N SER A 75 -10.14 5.00 7.55
CA SER A 75 -9.03 5.75 8.14
C SER A 75 -8.94 5.61 9.66
N GLU A 76 -10.08 5.47 10.35
CA GLU A 76 -10.15 5.22 11.81
C GLU A 76 -9.51 3.88 12.18
N PHE A 77 -9.54 2.91 11.26
CA PHE A 77 -9.04 1.56 11.47
C PHE A 77 -7.61 1.33 10.95
N LYS A 78 -6.91 2.39 10.52
CA LYS A 78 -5.65 2.30 9.75
C LYS A 78 -4.56 1.42 10.38
N GLN A 79 -4.37 1.46 11.70
CA GLN A 79 -3.35 0.62 12.35
C GLN A 79 -3.75 -0.85 12.41
N ASP A 80 -5.02 -1.16 12.68
CA ASP A 80 -5.50 -2.54 12.88
C ASP A 80 -5.82 -3.27 11.56
N PHE A 81 -6.18 -2.55 10.50
CA PHE A 81 -6.59 -3.12 9.21
C PHE A 81 -5.52 -3.09 8.12
N SER A 82 -4.38 -2.42 8.34
CA SER A 82 -3.26 -2.40 7.38
C SER A 82 -2.76 -3.80 7.00
N HIS A 83 -2.98 -4.81 7.86
CA HIS A 83 -2.57 -6.20 7.64
C HIS A 83 -3.68 -7.15 7.16
N ALA A 84 -4.96 -6.74 7.15
CA ALA A 84 -6.06 -7.65 6.82
C ALA A 84 -6.27 -7.79 5.29
N LYS A 85 -5.96 -8.98 4.77
CA LYS A 85 -6.07 -9.39 3.37
C LYS A 85 -7.54 -9.42 2.90
N TRP A 86 -7.97 -8.46 2.08
CA TRP A 86 -9.25 -8.56 1.36
C TRP A 86 -9.13 -9.57 0.21
N ARG A 87 -9.70 -10.77 0.41
CA ARG A 87 -9.61 -11.89 -0.56
C ARG A 87 -10.65 -11.84 -1.69
N GLU A 88 -11.81 -11.20 -1.49
CA GLU A 88 -12.92 -11.30 -2.46
C GLU A 88 -12.71 -10.51 -3.76
N GLY A 89 -12.02 -9.37 -3.75
CA GLY A 89 -11.75 -8.62 -4.98
C GLY A 89 -10.71 -9.30 -5.90
N TYR A 90 -9.82 -10.10 -5.31
CA TYR A 90 -8.73 -10.78 -6.02
C TYR A 90 -9.22 -11.93 -6.91
N GLU A 91 -10.27 -12.65 -6.50
CA GLU A 91 -10.80 -13.79 -7.26
C GLU A 91 -11.70 -13.37 -8.45
N GLN A 92 -12.18 -12.13 -8.49
CA GLN A 92 -13.15 -11.67 -9.48
C GLN A 92 -12.61 -10.62 -10.49
N GLY A 93 -11.34 -10.26 -10.43
CA GLY A 93 -10.73 -9.29 -11.37
C GLY A 93 -11.35 -7.89 -11.31
N LYS A 94 -12.17 -7.58 -10.29
CA LYS A 94 -12.74 -6.24 -10.07
C LYS A 94 -11.82 -5.43 -9.16
N LEU A 95 -11.13 -4.47 -9.77
CA LEU A 95 -10.24 -3.49 -9.12
C LEU A 95 -11.00 -2.33 -8.44
N GLU A 96 -12.33 -2.39 -8.35
CA GLU A 96 -13.14 -1.34 -7.73
C GLU A 96 -13.07 -1.45 -6.20
N GLY A 97 -12.10 -0.77 -5.59
CA GLY A 97 -11.98 -0.67 -4.13
C GLY A 97 -10.56 -0.72 -3.57
N MET A 98 -9.54 -0.80 -4.43
CA MET A 98 -8.17 -0.64 -3.96
C MET A 98 -7.94 0.81 -3.50
N VAL A 99 -7.80 0.99 -2.19
CA VAL A 99 -7.00 2.11 -1.66
C VAL A 99 -5.69 2.06 -2.44
N GLU A 100 -5.36 3.11 -3.20
CA GLU A 100 -4.11 3.22 -3.94
C GLU A 100 -2.97 2.75 -3.02
N ARG A 101 -2.42 1.57 -3.31
CA ARG A 101 -1.27 1.07 -2.57
C ARG A 101 -0.06 1.86 -3.05
N GLU A 102 0.79 2.23 -2.11
CA GLU A 102 2.06 2.89 -2.44
C GLU A 102 2.83 2.03 -3.44
N LYS A 103 3.31 2.67 -4.50
CA LYS A 103 4.16 2.03 -5.50
C LYS A 103 5.41 1.49 -4.81
N VAL A 104 5.85 0.31 -5.20
CA VAL A 104 7.09 -0.25 -4.68
C VAL A 104 8.28 0.52 -5.26
N LYS A 105 9.24 0.86 -4.39
CA LYS A 105 10.53 1.42 -4.82
C LYS A 105 11.47 0.28 -5.18
N VAL A 106 12.06 0.31 -6.37
CA VAL A 106 12.90 -0.78 -6.89
C VAL A 106 14.17 -0.25 -7.53
N LYS A 107 15.25 -1.05 -7.47
CA LYS A 107 16.53 -0.74 -8.10
C LYS A 107 16.38 -0.74 -9.64
N GLN A 108 17.17 0.06 -10.34
CA GLN A 108 17.09 0.21 -11.80
C GLN A 108 17.19 -1.13 -12.54
N PHE A 109 18.14 -2.00 -12.19
CA PHE A 109 18.30 -3.30 -12.87
C PHE A 109 17.07 -4.23 -12.72
N VAL A 110 16.27 -4.06 -11.67
CA VAL A 110 15.01 -4.80 -11.47
C VAL A 110 13.93 -4.24 -12.41
N ALA A 111 13.85 -2.91 -12.53
CA ALA A 111 12.95 -2.25 -13.46
C ALA A 111 13.28 -2.61 -14.92
N ASP A 112 14.55 -2.59 -15.30
CA ASP A 112 15.00 -2.93 -16.65
C ASP A 112 14.60 -4.36 -17.02
N TRP A 113 14.88 -5.32 -16.13
CA TRP A 113 14.43 -6.69 -16.33
C TRP A 113 12.91 -6.79 -16.43
N TYR A 114 12.18 -6.11 -15.54
CA TYR A 114 10.72 -6.15 -15.52
C TYR A 114 10.13 -5.62 -16.83
N GLU A 115 10.60 -4.48 -17.36
CA GLU A 115 10.07 -3.91 -18.59
C GLU A 115 10.31 -4.81 -19.81
N GLU A 116 11.43 -5.53 -19.85
CA GLU A 116 11.74 -6.52 -20.89
C GLU A 116 10.90 -7.81 -20.78
N ASN A 117 10.42 -8.14 -19.57
CA ASN A 117 9.83 -9.45 -19.25
C ASN A 117 8.40 -9.37 -18.70
N LYS A 118 7.76 -8.20 -18.67
CA LYS A 118 6.38 -8.01 -18.19
C LYS A 118 5.33 -8.68 -19.07
N ASP A 119 5.63 -8.84 -20.37
CA ASP A 119 4.74 -9.50 -21.31
C ASP A 119 4.84 -11.02 -21.10
N SER A 120 3.74 -11.66 -20.69
CA SER A 120 3.77 -13.05 -20.15
C SER A 120 4.56 -13.17 -18.84
N PHE A 121 4.37 -12.20 -17.94
CA PHE A 121 5.07 -12.07 -16.66
C PHE A 121 5.27 -13.38 -15.89
N GLU A 122 4.21 -14.16 -15.65
CA GLU A 122 4.30 -15.42 -14.89
C GLU A 122 5.25 -16.43 -15.54
N PHE A 123 5.18 -16.57 -16.87
CA PHE A 123 6.05 -17.46 -17.62
C PHE A 123 7.51 -17.00 -17.55
N ASN A 124 7.77 -15.71 -17.75
CA ASN A 124 9.14 -15.19 -17.75
C ASN A 124 9.80 -15.26 -16.36
N VAL A 125 9.05 -15.02 -15.28
CA VAL A 125 9.55 -15.22 -13.92
C VAL A 125 9.92 -16.69 -13.69
N TRP A 126 9.02 -17.62 -14.05
CA TRP A 126 9.28 -19.05 -13.93
C TRP A 126 10.50 -19.50 -14.76
N ASP A 127 10.55 -19.09 -16.03
CA ASP A 127 11.64 -19.42 -16.95
C ASP A 127 12.99 -18.91 -16.45
N TRP A 128 13.02 -17.70 -15.88
CA TRP A 128 14.25 -17.13 -15.33
C TRP A 128 14.80 -17.92 -14.15
N ILE A 129 13.93 -18.36 -13.24
CA ILE A 129 14.30 -19.12 -12.06
C ILE A 129 14.68 -20.56 -12.43
N ALA A 130 13.90 -21.19 -13.32
CA ALA A 130 14.09 -22.58 -13.73
C ALA A 130 15.40 -22.79 -14.50
N PHE A 131 15.77 -21.84 -15.36
CA PHE A 131 16.93 -21.95 -16.24
C PHE A 131 18.02 -20.92 -15.92
N ARG A 132 18.24 -20.62 -14.63
CA ARG A 132 19.18 -19.59 -14.17
C ARG A 132 20.63 -19.71 -14.67
N ASP A 133 21.03 -20.91 -15.11
CA ASP A 133 22.38 -21.22 -15.58
C ASP A 133 22.54 -21.00 -17.11
N GLU A 134 21.53 -20.48 -17.80
CA GLU A 134 21.64 -20.06 -19.20
C GLU A 134 22.60 -18.88 -19.38
N ALA A 135 23.38 -18.88 -20.47
CA ALA A 135 24.39 -17.87 -20.75
C ALA A 135 23.87 -16.43 -20.62
N LYS A 136 22.70 -16.14 -21.19
CA LYS A 136 22.05 -14.82 -21.10
C LYS A 136 21.74 -14.40 -19.66
N LYS A 137 21.31 -15.35 -18.81
CA LYS A 137 20.95 -15.10 -17.41
C LYS A 137 22.19 -15.01 -16.52
N ILE A 138 23.26 -15.71 -16.87
CA ILE A 138 24.59 -15.57 -16.25
C ILE A 138 25.22 -14.21 -16.57
N GLU A 139 25.00 -13.66 -17.77
CA GLU A 139 25.47 -12.31 -18.12
C GLU A 139 24.76 -11.25 -17.28
N ASN A 140 23.45 -11.38 -17.04
CA ASN A 140 22.71 -10.52 -16.11
C ASN A 140 22.89 -10.97 -14.64
N ARG A 141 24.14 -10.91 -14.16
CA ARG A 141 24.50 -11.35 -12.79
C ARG A 141 23.74 -10.62 -11.70
N GLU A 142 23.49 -9.32 -11.86
CA GLU A 142 22.83 -8.53 -10.82
C GLU A 142 21.40 -8.99 -10.60
N PHE A 143 20.59 -9.06 -11.66
CA PHE A 143 19.22 -9.53 -11.55
C PHE A 143 19.19 -11.02 -11.14
N ASN A 144 20.05 -11.85 -11.74
CA ASN A 144 20.06 -13.29 -11.45
C ASN A 144 20.46 -13.59 -9.99
N ASN A 145 21.41 -12.85 -9.42
CA ASN A 145 21.74 -12.98 -8.00
C ASN A 145 20.60 -12.46 -7.12
N TRP A 146 19.96 -11.35 -7.50
CA TRP A 146 18.88 -10.72 -6.75
C TRP A 146 17.62 -11.60 -6.69
N ILE A 147 17.15 -12.13 -7.83
CA ILE A 147 15.92 -12.95 -7.90
C ILE A 147 16.06 -14.27 -7.12
N ASN A 148 17.29 -14.76 -6.96
CA ASN A 148 17.61 -15.96 -6.20
C ASN A 148 17.95 -15.68 -4.71
N ASP A 149 18.03 -14.40 -4.28
CA ASP A 149 18.21 -14.05 -2.87
C ASP A 149 16.87 -13.81 -2.16
N SER A 150 16.44 -14.79 -1.37
CA SER A 150 15.18 -14.74 -0.63
C SER A 150 15.08 -13.61 0.41
N ARG A 151 16.20 -12.97 0.82
CA ARG A 151 16.21 -11.95 1.87
C ARG A 151 15.38 -10.71 1.53
N GLU A 152 15.35 -10.32 0.26
CA GLU A 152 14.60 -9.14 -0.21
C GLU A 152 13.20 -9.50 -0.74
N ASN A 153 12.74 -10.76 -0.62
CA ASN A 153 11.46 -11.23 -1.18
C ASN A 153 11.23 -10.83 -2.66
N PRO A 154 12.16 -11.17 -3.58
CA PRO A 154 12.17 -10.63 -4.93
C PRO A 154 10.92 -10.99 -5.75
N ILE A 155 10.36 -12.20 -5.58
CA ILE A 155 9.09 -12.60 -6.22
C ILE A 155 7.93 -11.70 -5.77
N GLN A 156 7.85 -11.39 -4.48
CA GLN A 156 6.81 -10.51 -3.96
C GLN A 156 6.96 -9.09 -4.51
N ILE A 157 8.20 -8.61 -4.66
CA ILE A 157 8.49 -7.31 -5.27
C ILE A 157 8.00 -7.29 -6.72
N LEU A 158 8.39 -8.27 -7.54
CA LEU A 158 7.97 -8.33 -8.95
C LEU A 158 6.44 -8.41 -9.10
N VAL A 159 5.77 -9.21 -8.26
CA VAL A 159 4.29 -9.29 -8.24
C VAL A 159 3.68 -7.93 -7.88
N ASN A 160 4.23 -7.24 -6.88
CA ASN A 160 3.76 -5.92 -6.49
C ASN A 160 4.00 -4.88 -7.60
N MET A 161 5.14 -4.92 -8.29
CA MET A 161 5.41 -4.07 -9.46
C MET A 161 4.34 -4.28 -10.54
N HIS A 162 3.97 -5.54 -10.80
CA HIS A 162 2.97 -5.89 -11.80
C HIS A 162 1.55 -5.45 -11.43
N GLN A 163 1.20 -5.48 -10.14
CA GLN A 163 -0.14 -5.17 -9.65
C GLN A 163 -0.37 -3.68 -9.37
N PHE A 164 0.63 -3.00 -8.82
CA PHE A 164 0.47 -1.64 -8.27
C PHE A 164 1.33 -0.61 -9.00
N GLY A 165 2.17 -1.04 -9.96
CA GLY A 165 3.22 -0.22 -10.52
C GLY A 165 4.39 -0.03 -9.55
N TYR A 166 5.39 0.72 -9.99
CA TYR A 166 6.62 0.92 -9.23
C TYR A 166 7.22 2.30 -9.48
N GLU A 167 8.14 2.69 -8.60
CA GLU A 167 9.02 3.83 -8.75
C GLU A 167 10.46 3.33 -8.71
N ILE A 168 11.33 3.91 -9.52
CA ILE A 168 12.74 3.57 -9.48
C ILE A 168 13.35 4.28 -8.28
N GLU A 169 14.02 3.51 -7.42
CA GLU A 169 14.84 4.05 -6.35
C GLU A 169 16.00 4.81 -6.99
N LYS A 170 16.00 6.14 -6.82
CA LYS A 170 17.10 6.98 -7.27
C LYS A 170 18.35 6.59 -6.51
N GLU A 171 19.28 5.91 -7.18
CA GLU A 171 20.58 5.63 -6.58
C GLU A 171 21.28 6.95 -6.28
N LYS A 172 21.70 7.11 -5.03
CA LYS A 172 22.51 8.26 -4.61
C LYS A 172 23.81 8.27 -5.40
N GLN A 173 23.98 9.29 -6.22
CA GLN A 173 25.26 9.53 -6.88
C GLN A 173 26.08 10.51 -6.07
N TYR A 174 27.39 10.29 -6.06
CA TYR A 174 28.34 11.06 -5.29
C TYR A 174 29.22 11.87 -6.23
N LEU A 175 29.24 13.18 -6.02
CA LEU A 175 30.22 14.06 -6.62
C LEU A 175 31.41 14.16 -5.66
N VAL A 176 32.54 13.59 -6.07
CA VAL A 176 33.76 13.52 -5.24
C VAL A 176 34.72 14.63 -5.63
N LYS A 177 35.13 15.44 -4.65
CA LYS A 177 36.00 16.60 -4.86
C LYS A 177 37.13 16.66 -3.84
N ILE A 178 38.35 16.93 -4.29
CA ILE A 178 39.48 17.19 -3.39
C ILE A 178 39.37 18.61 -2.84
N LYS A 179 39.35 18.77 -1.51
CA LYS A 179 39.14 20.08 -0.84
C LYS A 179 40.21 21.11 -1.22
N ALA A 180 41.47 20.69 -1.23
CA ALA A 180 42.63 21.57 -1.44
C ALA A 180 42.77 22.03 -2.89
N THR A 181 42.67 21.11 -3.83
CA THR A 181 42.94 21.38 -5.25
C THR A 181 41.68 21.63 -6.07
N LYS A 182 40.49 21.43 -5.49
CA LYS A 182 39.17 21.55 -6.14
C LYS A 182 38.97 20.63 -7.36
N HIS A 183 39.82 19.62 -7.53
CA HIS A 183 39.65 18.64 -8.61
C HIS A 183 38.51 17.70 -8.27
N TYR A 184 37.72 17.37 -9.28
CA TYR A 184 36.66 16.39 -9.23
C TYR A 184 37.16 15.04 -9.74
N LEU A 185 36.58 13.97 -9.21
CA LEU A 185 36.74 12.64 -9.79
C LEU A 185 35.91 12.54 -11.08
N VAL A 186 36.47 11.96 -12.14
CA VAL A 186 35.83 11.82 -13.47
C VAL A 186 36.19 10.48 -14.09
N LYS A 187 35.27 9.91 -14.86
CA LYS A 187 35.46 8.67 -15.64
C LYS A 187 35.57 9.03 -17.13
N ASP A 188 36.60 8.55 -17.82
CA ASP A 188 36.67 8.69 -19.28
C ASP A 188 35.75 7.68 -19.99
N GLY A 189 35.63 7.79 -21.32
CA GLY A 189 34.87 6.85 -22.14
C GLY A 189 35.42 5.42 -22.15
N ASN A 190 36.64 5.20 -21.65
CA ASN A 190 37.25 3.88 -21.50
C ASN A 190 37.11 3.32 -20.07
N GLY A 191 36.37 4.01 -19.20
CA GLY A 191 36.12 3.59 -17.82
C GLY A 191 37.24 3.92 -16.83
N LYS A 192 38.29 4.64 -17.24
CA LYS A 192 39.39 5.02 -16.36
C LYS A 192 38.99 6.23 -15.52
N ILE A 193 39.21 6.13 -14.20
CA ILE A 193 38.91 7.19 -13.25
C ILE A 193 40.16 8.06 -13.02
N PHE A 194 40.00 9.38 -13.08
CA PHE A 194 41.07 10.36 -12.85
C PHE A 194 40.52 11.68 -12.27
N PHE A 195 41.41 12.57 -11.83
CA PHE A 195 41.07 13.87 -11.28
C PHE A 195 41.08 14.96 -12.35
N SER A 196 40.03 15.78 -12.41
CA SER A 196 39.89 16.88 -13.38
C SER A 196 39.39 18.16 -12.72
N LEU A 197 39.88 19.30 -13.18
CA LEU A 197 39.34 20.62 -12.83
C LEU A 197 38.18 21.04 -13.74
N ALA A 198 38.13 20.50 -14.96
CA ALA A 198 37.22 20.97 -16.00
C ALA A 198 35.90 20.19 -16.06
N PHE A 199 35.91 18.93 -15.61
CA PHE A 199 34.77 18.03 -15.73
C PHE A 199 34.37 17.51 -14.35
N LYS A 200 33.07 17.22 -14.20
CA LYS A 200 32.48 16.62 -13.00
C LYS A 200 32.00 15.22 -13.35
N GLY A 201 32.45 14.21 -12.62
CA GLY A 201 31.92 12.86 -12.70
C GLY A 201 30.98 12.59 -11.53
N TYR A 202 29.96 11.79 -11.79
CA TYR A 202 29.04 11.29 -10.78
C TYR A 202 29.22 9.79 -10.72
N PHE A 203 29.27 9.26 -9.50
CA PHE A 203 29.55 7.84 -9.27
C PHE A 203 28.59 7.29 -8.24
N THR A 204 28.17 6.05 -8.41
CA THR A 204 27.52 5.33 -7.31
C THR A 204 28.58 4.93 -6.28
N LYS A 205 28.15 4.66 -5.04
CA LYS A 205 29.06 4.14 -4.01
C LYS A 205 29.74 2.85 -4.46
N LYS A 206 28.98 1.97 -5.11
CA LYS A 206 29.46 0.68 -5.64
C LYS A 206 30.54 0.88 -6.71
N GLU A 207 30.35 1.80 -7.66
CA GLU A 207 31.37 2.10 -8.68
C GLU A 207 32.69 2.57 -8.06
N LEU A 208 32.63 3.41 -7.02
CA LEU A 208 33.83 3.89 -6.33
C LEU A 208 34.52 2.75 -5.57
N GLU A 209 33.77 1.88 -4.90
CA GLU A 209 34.32 0.72 -4.18
C GLU A 209 34.97 -0.28 -5.13
N GLU A 210 34.30 -0.65 -6.22
CA GLU A 210 34.81 -1.59 -7.23
C GLU A 210 36.04 -1.06 -7.95
N ALA A 211 36.12 0.26 -8.18
CA ALA A 211 37.29 0.90 -8.79
C ALA A 211 38.45 1.16 -7.81
N GLY A 212 38.33 0.77 -6.53
CA GLY A 212 39.37 0.97 -5.51
C GLY A 212 39.44 2.40 -4.94
N PHE A 213 38.42 3.23 -5.20
CA PHE A 213 38.25 4.57 -4.67
C PHE A 213 37.36 4.62 -3.42
N GLY A 214 37.00 3.49 -2.81
CA GLY A 214 36.17 3.46 -1.59
C GLY A 214 36.73 4.30 -0.42
N TRP A 215 38.05 4.51 -0.37
CA TRP A 215 38.71 5.34 0.65
C TRP A 215 38.28 6.82 0.64
N VAL A 216 37.66 7.31 -0.45
CA VAL A 216 37.23 8.71 -0.54
C VAL A 216 36.20 9.09 0.53
N PHE A 217 35.38 8.12 0.97
CA PHE A 217 34.38 8.30 2.01
C PHE A 217 34.98 8.49 3.41
N ASP A 218 36.19 7.97 3.65
CA ASP A 218 36.87 8.03 4.95
C ASP A 218 37.94 9.12 4.99
N CYS A 219 38.18 9.85 3.89
CA CYS A 219 39.27 10.81 3.79
C CYS A 219 38.83 12.25 4.14
N PRO A 220 39.38 12.86 5.21
CA PRO A 220 39.02 14.23 5.60
C PRO A 220 39.35 15.29 4.53
N GLY A 221 40.30 15.00 3.64
CA GLY A 221 40.71 15.86 2.54
C GLY A 221 39.73 15.88 1.35
N ILE A 222 38.72 15.01 1.36
CA ILE A 222 37.69 14.90 0.33
C ILE A 222 36.40 15.58 0.80
N GLU A 223 35.73 16.22 -0.15
CA GLU A 223 34.37 16.74 -0.06
C GLU A 223 33.50 15.87 -0.96
N ILE A 224 32.45 15.29 -0.38
CA ILE A 224 31.49 14.44 -1.08
C ILE A 224 30.15 15.13 -1.03
N GLU A 225 29.54 15.32 -2.19
CA GLU A 225 28.20 15.88 -2.34
C GLU A 225 27.27 14.77 -2.87
N GLU A 226 26.22 14.46 -2.12
CA GLU A 226 25.16 13.54 -2.55
C GLU A 226 24.25 14.27 -3.53
N VAL A 227 24.09 13.71 -4.72
CA VAL A 227 23.23 14.24 -5.77
C VAL A 227 22.16 13.19 -6.08
N GLU A 228 20.91 13.57 -5.89
CA GLU A 228 19.77 12.80 -6.38
C GLU A 228 19.59 13.11 -7.87
N VAL A 229 19.87 12.13 -8.73
CA VAL A 229 19.63 12.22 -10.17
C VAL A 229 18.22 11.71 -10.48
#